data_AF-A0A9J6Q8X0-F1
#
_entry.id   AF-A0A9J6Q8X0-F1
#
_cell.length_a   1.000
_cell.length_b   1.000
_cell.length_c   1.000
_cell.angle_alpha   90.00
_cell.angle_beta   90.00
_cell.angle_gamma   90.00
#
_symmetry.space_group_name_H-M   'P 1'
#
loop_
_entity.id
_entity.type
_entity.pdbx_description
1 polymer ?
#
loop_
_entity_poly.entity_id
_entity_poly.type
_entity_poly.pdbx_seq_one_letter_code
_entity_poly.pdbx_strand_id
1 'polypeptide(L)' 'KAEVLQGKWFTDSGELQRAFDHWRAVYNLERPHEALNMAVPASRYQPSSRQYSDTVTPPEYDDDVLVRKVDISGKLSI' A
#
# COMPACT_ATOMS: atom_id res chain seq x y z
N LYS A 1 10.20 -7.13 8.60
CA LYS A 1 9.36 -7.93 9.53
C LYS A 1 10.15 -8.36 10.77
N ALA A 2 11.34 -8.93 10.61
CA ALA A 2 12.20 -9.32 11.73
C ALA A 2 12.45 -8.17 12.74
N GLU A 3 12.74 -6.96 12.28
CA GLU A 3 13.06 -5.79 13.14
C GLU A 3 11.96 -5.37 14.14
N VAL A 4 10.69 -5.72 13.89
CA VAL A 4 9.55 -5.38 14.77
C VAL A 4 9.11 -6.57 15.61
N LEU A 5 9.10 -7.73 14.98
CA LEU A 5 8.45 -8.93 15.50
C LEU A 5 9.44 -9.89 16.18
N GLN A 6 10.73 -9.81 15.85
CA GLN A 6 11.70 -10.78 16.33
C GLN A 6 11.95 -10.62 17.82
N GLY A 7 11.89 -11.75 18.54
CA GLY A 7 12.18 -11.82 19.97
C GLY A 7 11.09 -11.24 20.88
N LYS A 8 9.94 -10.85 20.34
CA LYS A 8 8.82 -10.30 21.10
C LYS A 8 7.62 -11.24 21.06
N TRP A 9 7.02 -11.42 22.23
CA TRP A 9 5.71 -12.06 22.38
C TRP A 9 4.70 -10.97 22.68
N PHE A 10 3.60 -10.96 21.95
CA PHE A 10 2.52 -10.00 22.13
C PHE A 10 1.35 -10.70 22.80
N THR A 11 0.79 -10.05 23.82
CA THR A 11 -0.32 -10.60 24.61
C THR A 11 -1.67 -10.47 23.89
N ASP A 12 -1.83 -9.42 23.07
CA ASP A 12 -3.01 -9.19 22.24
C ASP A 12 -2.69 -8.44 20.94
N SER A 13 -3.70 -8.34 20.06
CA SER A 13 -3.57 -7.63 18.77
C SER A 13 -3.38 -6.12 18.92
N GLY A 14 -3.86 -5.51 20.01
CA GLY A 14 -3.67 -4.10 20.31
C GLY A 14 -2.22 -3.77 20.68
N GLU A 15 -1.56 -4.64 21.43
CA GLU A 15 -0.12 -4.54 21.72
C GLU A 15 0.71 -4.64 20.44
N LEU A 16 0.38 -5.61 19.60
CA LEU A 16 1.00 -5.76 18.29
C LEU A 16 0.78 -4.51 17.41
N GLN A 17 -0.43 -3.95 17.39
CA GLN A 17 -0.73 -2.74 16.62
C GLN A 17 0.10 -1.55 17.09
N ARG A 18 0.21 -1.32 18.41
CA ARG A 18 1.06 -0.25 18.96
C ARG A 18 2.53 -0.41 18.54
N ALA A 19 3.04 -1.65 18.55
CA ALA A 19 4.40 -1.93 18.10
C ALA A 19 4.59 -1.61 16.60
N PHE A 20 3.60 -1.95 15.76
CA PHE A 20 3.62 -1.57 14.34
C PHE A 20 3.47 -0.07 14.11
N ASP A 21 2.62 0.62 14.88
CA ASP A 21 2.42 2.06 14.75
C ASP A 21 3.70 2.82 15.07
N HIS A 22 4.38 2.42 16.14
CA HIS A 22 5.70 2.96 16.48
C HIS A 22 6.72 2.65 15.38
N TRP A 23 6.79 1.39 14.93
CA TRP A 23 7.72 1.01 13.87
C TRP A 23 7.48 1.76 12.56
N ARG A 24 6.23 2.02 12.19
CA ARG A 24 5.87 2.77 10.99
C ARG A 24 6.49 4.16 10.99
N ALA A 25 6.56 4.83 12.15
CA ALA A 25 7.23 6.12 12.27
C ALA A 25 8.73 5.98 11.97
N VAL A 26 9.42 5.03 12.61
CA VAL A 26 10.85 4.76 12.40
C VAL A 26 11.13 4.42 10.92
N TYR A 27 10.35 3.50 10.34
CA TYR A 27 10.51 3.07 8.96
C TYR A 27 10.33 4.22 7.96
N ASN A 28 9.32 5.08 8.17
CA ASN A 28 9.00 6.14 7.22
C ASN A 28 9.85 7.39 7.39
N LEU A 29 10.31 7.70 8.61
CA LEU A 29 10.92 8.98 8.96
C LEU A 29 12.40 8.91 9.31
N GLU A 30 12.91 7.74 9.69
CA GLU A 30 14.27 7.60 10.21
C GLU A 30 15.13 6.63 9.40
N ARG A 31 14.55 5.53 8.88
CA ARG A 31 15.32 4.52 8.16
C ARG A 31 15.70 5.00 6.76
N PRO A 32 17.00 5.01 6.41
CA PRO A 32 17.43 5.29 5.06
C PRO A 32 17.25 4.06 4.16
N HIS A 33 16.79 4.28 2.93
CA HIS A 33 16.60 3.22 1.95
C HIS A 33 17.55 3.44 0.77
N GLU A 34 18.34 2.42 0.45
CA GLU A 34 19.33 2.49 -0.62
C GLU A 34 18.70 2.83 -1.98
N ALA A 35 17.55 2.22 -2.30
CA ALA A 35 16.77 2.53 -3.51
C ALA A 35 16.28 4.00 -3.58
N LEU A 36 16.32 4.73 -2.47
CA LEU A 36 15.99 6.15 -2.38
C LEU A 36 17.25 7.03 -2.21
N ASN A 37 18.44 6.53 -2.56
CA ASN A 37 19.73 7.19 -2.34
C ASN A 37 19.97 7.51 -0.85
N MET A 38 19.65 6.55 0.02
CA MET A 38 19.71 6.70 1.48
C MET A 38 18.75 7.76 2.05
N ALA A 39 17.79 8.26 1.27
CA ALA A 39 16.70 9.06 1.80
C ALA A 39 15.65 8.19 2.51
N VAL A 40 14.80 8.84 3.31
CA VAL A 40 13.68 8.18 4.02
C VAL A 40 12.42 8.16 3.14
N PRO A 41 11.49 7.20 3.33
CA PRO A 41 10.27 7.12 2.52
C PRO A 41 9.43 8.41 2.54
N ALA A 42 9.32 9.06 3.70
CA ALA A 42 8.54 10.30 3.85
C ALA A 42 9.08 11.48 3.02
N SER A 43 10.34 11.43 2.56
CA SER A 43 10.88 12.45 1.65
C SER A 43 10.29 12.40 0.23
N ARG A 44 9.69 11.26 -0.15
CA ARG A 44 9.15 11.02 -1.50
C ARG A 44 7.63 10.87 -1.50
N TYR A 45 7.07 10.27 -0.46
CA TYR A 45 5.64 10.00 -0.37
C TYR A 45 4.95 11.03 0.53
N GLN A 46 4.00 11.75 -0.05
CA GLN A 46 3.09 12.63 0.68
C GLN A 46 1.66 12.13 0.51
N PRO A 47 0.77 12.41 1.48
CA PRO A 47 -0.65 12.17 1.30
C PRO A 47 -1.14 12.79 -0.01
N SER A 48 -1.87 12.01 -0.80
CA SER A 48 -2.45 12.50 -2.05
C SER A 48 -3.41 13.65 -1.75
N SER A 49 -3.30 14.75 -2.50
CA SER A 49 -4.28 15.83 -2.47
C SER A 49 -5.61 15.42 -3.13
N ARG A 50 -5.61 14.35 -3.94
CA ARG A 50 -6.84 13.82 -4.54
C ARG A 50 -7.64 13.10 -3.47
N GLN A 51 -8.88 13.54 -3.29
CA GLN A 51 -9.84 12.82 -2.47
C GLN A 51 -10.12 11.45 -3.09
N TYR A 52 -10.30 10.47 -2.22
CA TYR A 52 -10.80 9.16 -2.63
C TYR A 52 -12.20 9.32 -3.22
N SER A 53 -12.42 8.77 -4.41
CA SER A 53 -13.72 8.70 -5.06
C SER A 53 -14.17 7.25 -5.10
N ASP A 54 -15.27 6.94 -4.42
CA ASP A 54 -15.89 5.61 -4.45
C ASP A 54 -16.55 5.32 -5.82
N THR A 55 -16.90 6.39 -6.55
CA THR A 55 -17.38 6.33 -7.92
C THR A 55 -16.22 6.44 -8.90
N VAL A 56 -15.93 5.34 -9.60
CA VAL A 56 -14.93 5.30 -10.68
C VAL A 56 -15.63 5.51 -12.01
N THR A 57 -15.23 6.55 -12.76
CA THR A 57 -15.69 6.73 -14.14
C THR A 57 -15.24 5.53 -14.98
N PRO A 58 -16.14 4.86 -15.72
CA PRO A 58 -15.74 3.80 -16.64
C PRO A 58 -14.68 4.31 -17.64
N PRO A 59 -13.65 3.52 -17.97
CA PRO A 59 -12.70 3.89 -19.00
C PRO A 59 -13.40 4.03 -20.36
N GLU A 60 -13.01 5.05 -21.11
CA GLU A 60 -13.43 5.24 -22.50
C GLU A 60 -12.55 4.35 -23.40
N TYR A 61 -13.20 3.68 -24.35
CA TYR A 61 -12.57 2.85 -25.38
C TYR A 61 -13.08 3.30 -26.74
N ASP A 62 -12.28 3.09 -27.78
CA ASP A 62 -12.70 3.33 -29.15
C ASP A 62 -13.88 2.42 -29.54
N ASP A 63 -14.72 2.88 -30.46
CA ASP A 63 -15.98 2.21 -30.85
C ASP A 63 -15.77 0.80 -31.43
N ASP A 64 -14.58 0.50 -31.95
CA ASP A 64 -14.20 -0.80 -32.51
C ASP A 64 -13.69 -1.78 -31.44
N VAL A 65 -13.59 -1.37 -30.17
CA VAL A 65 -13.09 -2.18 -29.07
C VAL A 65 -14.22 -2.85 -28.30
N LEU A 66 -14.16 -4.18 -28.26
CA LEU A 66 -15.10 -4.99 -27.51
C LEU A 66 -14.69 -5.11 -26.04
N VAL A 67 -15.30 -4.31 -25.17
CA VAL A 67 -15.03 -4.36 -23.71
C VAL A 67 -15.61 -5.62 -23.07
N ARG A 68 -14.82 -6.28 -22.22
CA ARG A 68 -15.20 -7.47 -21.46
C ARG A 68 -14.67 -7.41 -20.02
N LYS A 69 -15.43 -7.95 -19.08
CA LYS A 69 -15.04 -8.06 -17.68
C LYS A 69 -14.34 -9.41 -17.43
N VAL A 70 -13.20 -9.38 -16.77
CA VAL A 70 -12.53 -10.58 -16.24
C VAL A 70 -12.99 -10.86 -14.81
N ASP A 71 -13.05 -12.13 -14.44
CA ASP A 71 -13.23 -12.54 -13.05
C ASP A 71 -11.92 -12.44 -12.25
N ILE A 72 -11.99 -12.74 -10.94
CA ILE A 72 -10.83 -12.68 -10.04
C ILE A 72 -9.70 -13.66 -10.41
N SER A 73 -10.00 -14.67 -11.23
CA SER A 73 -9.04 -15.66 -11.72
C SER A 73 -8.47 -15.29 -13.09
N GLY A 74 -8.87 -14.16 -13.66
CA GLY A 74 -8.43 -13.68 -14.97
C GLY A 74 -9.18 -14.34 -16.13
N LYS A 75 -10.31 -15.00 -15.90
CA LYS A 75 -11.10 -15.62 -16.96
C LYS A 75 -12.10 -14.63 -17.56
N LEU A 76 -12.27 -14.72 -18.87
CA LEU A 76 -13.31 -14.05 -19.64
C LEU A 76 -14.46 -15.05 -19.85
N SER A 77 -15.69 -14.64 -19.55
CA SER A 77 -16.86 -15.36 -20.06
C SER A 77 -17.00 -15.04 -21.55
N ILE A 78 -16.86 -16.07 -22.39
CA ILE A 78 -16.96 -15.98 -23.85
C ILE A 78 -18.43 -15.91 -24.27
#